data_AF-A0A950PVQ5-F1
#
_entry.id   AF-A0A950PVQ5-F1
#
_cell.length_a   1.000
_cell.length_b   1.000
_cell.length_c   1.000
_cell.angle_alpha   90.00
_cell.angle_beta   90.00
_cell.angle_gamma   90.00
#
_symmetry.space_group_name_H-M   'P 1'
#
loop_
_entity.id
_entity.type
_entity.pdbx_description
1 polymer ?
#
loop_
_entity_poly.entity_id
_entity_poly.type
_entity_poly.pdbx_seq_one_letter_code
_entity_poly.pdbx_strand_id
1 'polypeptide(L)'
;MTRSSDSIRRVLITAAGTVTAQSLIKALRDDGRVNFIAAGDMDALNATRAFSDAFVVLPAATQPDFATACLEAARRLQIDLLVPLIVESEFLPLDDARERFESIRCRVLLPPRTITERTGDKLNFARYLDDLGVPGPPTTAYSPGMSVKRFPVYLKPRRGSGSVGTTRVDSLASLHEAAHGRSDLIVQEAVDGTEFTVDCFAAEPGRVVAAVPRERIAIKAGVSVKGRTYHHPRIETIVRDVVAASGLRGPANVQGMLREDGSFSIIEMNPRFSGTLALTTAAGINFASLMIDMLEGRDIADFSGRHRAGVVMMRYWSEVFEESDGAMRLGTQLRNL
;
A
#
# COMPACT_ATOMS: atom_id res chain seq x y z
N MET A 1 2.98 -9.88 -34.35
CA MET A 1 2.00 -8.92 -33.81
C MET A 1 2.76 -7.74 -33.24
N THR A 2 2.69 -6.60 -33.91
CA THR A 2 3.26 -5.34 -33.43
C THR A 2 2.52 -4.92 -32.15
N ARG A 3 3.25 -4.75 -31.04
CA ARG A 3 2.68 -4.25 -29.78
C ARG A 3 2.06 -2.88 -30.05
N SER A 4 0.76 -2.71 -29.77
CA SER A 4 0.18 -1.38 -29.56
C SER A 4 0.97 -0.73 -28.42
N SER A 5 1.48 0.48 -28.63
CA SER A 5 2.45 1.13 -27.74
C SER A 5 1.94 1.33 -26.31
N ASP A 6 0.63 1.25 -26.09
CA ASP A 6 0.00 1.68 -24.84
C ASP A 6 -0.53 0.49 -24.02
N SER A 7 -0.54 -0.72 -24.57
CA SER A 7 -1.15 -1.86 -23.88
C SER A 7 -0.21 -2.49 -22.84
N ILE A 8 -0.68 -2.58 -21.60
CA ILE A 8 0.09 -3.18 -20.50
C ILE A 8 -0.11 -4.70 -20.54
N ARG A 9 0.93 -5.45 -20.95
CA ARG A 9 0.86 -6.91 -21.09
C ARG A 9 1.83 -7.64 -20.17
N ARG A 10 2.94 -7.00 -19.83
CA ARG A 10 4.04 -7.56 -19.04
C ARG A 10 4.29 -6.69 -17.82
N VAL A 11 4.06 -7.25 -16.63
CA VAL A 11 4.16 -6.52 -15.36
C VAL A 11 5.28 -7.10 -14.51
N LEU A 12 6.09 -6.26 -13.85
CA LEU A 12 6.99 -6.64 -12.77
C LEU A 12 6.44 -6.12 -11.45
N ILE A 13 6.26 -6.98 -10.47
CA ILE A 13 5.82 -6.62 -9.12
C ILE A 13 7.00 -6.86 -8.16
N THR A 14 7.48 -5.82 -7.49
CA THR A 14 8.56 -5.91 -6.49
C THR A 14 7.99 -6.17 -5.09
N ALA A 15 8.86 -6.51 -4.13
CA ALA A 15 8.47 -7.01 -2.80
C ALA A 15 7.43 -8.14 -2.91
N ALA A 16 7.70 -9.08 -3.83
CA ALA A 16 6.78 -10.14 -4.22
C ALA A 16 6.40 -11.08 -3.07
N GLY A 17 7.24 -11.18 -2.02
CA GLY A 17 6.94 -11.96 -0.82
C GLY A 17 5.75 -11.45 -0.01
N THR A 18 5.33 -10.21 -0.25
CA THR A 18 4.22 -9.62 0.50
C THR A 18 2.87 -10.21 0.12
N VAL A 19 1.93 -10.21 1.07
CA VAL A 19 0.53 -10.56 0.80
C VAL A 19 -0.14 -9.63 -0.22
N THR A 20 0.34 -8.39 -0.32
CA THR A 20 -0.10 -7.40 -1.30
C THR A 20 0.25 -7.87 -2.71
N ALA A 21 1.51 -8.27 -2.93
CA ALA A 21 1.96 -8.81 -4.22
C ALA A 21 1.16 -10.03 -4.64
N GLN A 22 0.98 -11.01 -3.75
CA GLN A 22 0.18 -12.20 -4.05
C GLN A 22 -1.27 -11.85 -4.43
N SER A 23 -1.85 -10.85 -3.76
CA SER A 23 -3.21 -10.39 -4.06
C SER A 23 -3.26 -9.68 -5.42
N LEU A 24 -2.25 -8.89 -5.74
CA LEU A 24 -2.14 -8.19 -7.03
C LEU A 24 -1.91 -9.16 -8.18
N ILE A 25 -1.04 -10.17 -8.02
CA ILE A 25 -0.84 -11.24 -9.01
C ILE A 25 -2.17 -11.92 -9.31
N LYS A 26 -2.91 -12.35 -8.28
CA LYS A 26 -4.23 -12.98 -8.45
C LYS A 26 -5.21 -12.07 -9.17
N ALA A 27 -5.30 -10.80 -8.77
CA ALA A 27 -6.21 -9.83 -9.38
C ALA A 27 -5.88 -9.51 -10.85
N LEU A 28 -4.59 -9.50 -11.22
CA LEU A 28 -4.15 -9.33 -12.61
C LEU A 28 -4.40 -10.57 -13.46
N ARG A 29 -4.25 -11.78 -12.89
CA ARG A 29 -4.59 -13.03 -13.58
C ARG A 29 -6.08 -13.16 -13.84
N ASP A 30 -6.90 -12.78 -12.85
CA ASP A 30 -8.36 -12.76 -12.96
C ASP A 30 -8.85 -11.73 -14.00
N ASP A 31 -8.20 -10.55 -14.06
CA ASP A 31 -8.48 -9.55 -15.10
C ASP A 31 -8.13 -10.04 -16.53
N GLY A 32 -7.07 -10.85 -16.67
CA GLY A 32 -6.74 -11.56 -17.90
C GLY A 32 -6.09 -10.73 -19.02
N ARG A 33 -5.98 -9.39 -18.89
CA ARG A 33 -5.29 -8.56 -19.91
C ARG A 33 -3.78 -8.69 -19.86
N VAL A 34 -3.21 -8.85 -18.67
CA VAL A 34 -1.78 -9.07 -18.43
C VAL A 34 -1.44 -10.54 -18.66
N ASN A 35 -0.61 -10.81 -19.66
CA ASN A 35 -0.25 -12.18 -20.05
C ASN A 35 1.12 -12.62 -19.52
N PHE A 36 1.89 -11.71 -18.92
CA PHE A 36 3.16 -12.03 -18.28
C PHE A 36 3.33 -11.23 -16.97
N ILE A 37 3.56 -11.93 -15.88
CA ILE A 37 3.75 -11.35 -14.55
C ILE A 37 5.08 -11.86 -13.98
N ALA A 38 6.07 -10.98 -13.90
CA ALA A 38 7.31 -11.21 -13.19
C ALA A 38 7.19 -10.78 -11.72
N ALA A 39 7.83 -11.52 -10.84
CA ALA A 39 7.98 -11.21 -9.42
C ALA A 39 9.43 -10.82 -9.12
N GLY A 40 9.63 -9.75 -8.36
CA GLY A 40 10.93 -9.28 -7.88
C GLY A 40 10.97 -9.26 -6.36
N ASP A 41 11.99 -9.83 -5.75
CA ASP A 41 12.19 -9.79 -4.30
C ASP A 41 13.67 -9.91 -3.95
N MET A 42 14.06 -9.50 -2.75
CA MET A 42 15.42 -9.69 -2.25
C MET A 42 15.66 -11.10 -1.72
N ASP A 43 14.61 -11.79 -1.30
CA ASP A 43 14.68 -13.18 -0.87
C ASP A 43 14.52 -14.13 -2.06
N ALA A 44 15.54 -14.96 -2.31
CA ALA A 44 15.50 -15.98 -3.36
C ALA A 44 14.57 -17.16 -3.02
N LEU A 45 14.27 -17.38 -1.74
CA LEU A 45 13.37 -18.44 -1.26
C LEU A 45 11.93 -17.91 -1.16
N ASN A 46 11.42 -17.44 -2.29
CA ASN A 46 10.11 -16.79 -2.35
C ASN A 46 9.06 -17.68 -3.02
N ALA A 47 7.92 -17.87 -2.35
CA ALA A 47 6.81 -18.68 -2.85
C ALA A 47 6.26 -18.19 -4.21
N THR A 48 6.36 -16.88 -4.51
CA THR A 48 5.87 -16.33 -5.78
C THR A 48 6.56 -16.92 -7.01
N ARG A 49 7.77 -17.48 -6.87
CA ARG A 49 8.47 -18.22 -7.92
C ARG A 49 7.61 -19.30 -8.57
N ALA A 50 6.71 -19.94 -7.81
CA ALA A 50 5.86 -21.03 -8.31
C ALA A 50 4.64 -20.56 -9.12
N PHE A 51 4.28 -19.28 -9.06
CA PHE A 51 3.06 -18.76 -9.68
C PHE A 51 3.23 -17.40 -10.39
N SER A 52 4.47 -16.96 -10.58
CA SER A 52 4.89 -15.90 -11.50
C SER A 52 5.51 -16.51 -12.76
N ASP A 53 5.42 -15.82 -13.90
CA ASP A 53 6.03 -16.29 -15.17
C ASP A 53 7.55 -16.15 -15.18
N ALA A 54 8.10 -15.28 -14.34
CA ALA A 54 9.52 -15.15 -14.08
C ALA A 54 9.77 -14.60 -12.67
N PHE A 55 10.90 -14.95 -12.09
CA PHE A 55 11.33 -14.42 -10.80
C PHE A 55 12.70 -13.75 -10.93
N VAL A 56 12.88 -12.63 -10.24
CA VAL A 56 14.13 -11.85 -10.23
C VAL A 56 14.54 -11.59 -8.79
N VAL A 57 15.73 -12.04 -8.43
CA VAL A 57 16.36 -11.61 -7.17
C VAL A 57 16.86 -10.19 -7.36
N LEU A 58 16.42 -9.28 -6.50
CA LEU A 58 16.76 -7.86 -6.52
C LEU A 58 17.59 -7.50 -5.27
N PRO A 59 18.39 -6.43 -5.31
CA PRO A 59 18.97 -5.87 -4.10
C PRO A 59 17.87 -5.46 -3.11
N ALA A 60 18.20 -5.34 -1.83
CA ALA A 60 17.32 -4.64 -0.90
C ALA A 60 17.10 -3.20 -1.39
N ALA A 61 15.88 -2.66 -1.22
CA ALA A 61 15.54 -1.32 -1.69
C ALA A 61 16.36 -0.18 -1.05
N THR A 62 17.04 -0.47 0.07
CA THR A 62 17.99 0.45 0.72
C THR A 62 19.36 0.50 0.04
N GLN A 63 19.64 -0.41 -0.91
CA GLN A 63 20.91 -0.44 -1.62
C GLN A 63 20.88 0.53 -2.81
N PRO A 64 21.99 1.25 -3.09
CA PRO A 64 22.03 2.26 -4.17
C PRO A 64 21.78 1.70 -5.58
N ASP A 65 22.03 0.41 -5.80
CA ASP A 65 21.88 -0.25 -7.09
C ASP A 65 20.47 -0.82 -7.33
N PHE A 66 19.56 -0.77 -6.34
CA PHE A 66 18.21 -1.32 -6.42
C PHE A 66 17.44 -0.88 -7.68
N ALA A 67 17.36 0.43 -7.94
CA ALA A 67 16.63 0.97 -9.08
C ALA A 67 17.28 0.55 -10.42
N THR A 68 18.61 0.46 -10.47
CA THR A 68 19.34 0.00 -11.65
C THR A 68 19.08 -1.48 -11.91
N ALA A 69 19.10 -2.33 -10.87
CA ALA A 69 18.75 -3.75 -11.00
C ALA A 69 17.30 -3.95 -11.49
N CYS A 70 16.36 -3.15 -10.96
CA CYS A 70 14.97 -3.14 -11.45
C CYS A 70 14.87 -2.75 -12.93
N LEU A 71 15.62 -1.74 -13.37
CA LEU A 71 15.68 -1.30 -14.76
C LEU A 71 16.25 -2.38 -15.68
N GLU A 72 17.32 -3.04 -15.27
CA GLU A 72 17.93 -4.14 -16.03
C GLU A 72 16.99 -5.33 -16.16
N ALA A 73 16.30 -5.68 -15.07
CA ALA A 73 15.26 -6.70 -15.08
C ALA A 73 14.10 -6.33 -16.02
N ALA A 74 13.62 -5.09 -15.93
CA ALA A 74 12.56 -4.58 -16.79
C ALA A 74 12.94 -4.63 -18.27
N ARG A 75 14.17 -4.24 -18.61
CA ARG A 75 14.71 -4.31 -19.98
C ARG A 75 14.82 -5.75 -20.48
N ARG A 76 15.43 -6.64 -19.68
CA ARG A 76 15.63 -8.06 -20.04
C ARG A 76 14.31 -8.80 -20.26
N LEU A 77 13.32 -8.53 -19.40
CA LEU A 77 12.01 -9.20 -19.43
C LEU A 77 10.97 -8.45 -20.28
N GLN A 78 11.35 -7.33 -20.90
CA GLN A 78 10.47 -6.47 -21.71
C GLN A 78 9.21 -6.03 -20.95
N ILE A 79 9.39 -5.58 -19.71
CA ILE A 79 8.31 -5.16 -18.83
C ILE A 79 7.70 -3.85 -19.33
N ASP A 80 6.37 -3.79 -19.38
CA ASP A 80 5.60 -2.61 -19.77
C ASP A 80 5.26 -1.77 -18.52
N LEU A 81 5.10 -2.41 -17.36
CA LEU A 81 4.76 -1.77 -16.09
C LEU A 81 5.52 -2.40 -14.90
N LEU A 82 6.25 -1.58 -14.15
CA LEU A 82 6.78 -1.92 -12.83
C LEU A 82 5.83 -1.40 -11.74
N VAL A 83 5.40 -2.28 -10.85
CA VAL A 83 4.54 -1.96 -9.70
C VAL A 83 5.30 -2.17 -8.39
N PRO A 84 5.81 -1.10 -7.77
CA PRO A 84 6.41 -1.16 -6.45
C PRO A 84 5.37 -1.22 -5.34
N LEU A 85 5.70 -1.87 -4.23
CA LEU A 85 4.77 -2.12 -3.14
C LEU A 85 5.20 -1.58 -1.78
N ILE A 86 6.47 -1.20 -1.58
CA ILE A 86 6.96 -0.63 -0.33
C ILE A 86 7.24 0.86 -0.51
N VAL A 87 6.39 1.71 0.06
CA VAL A 87 6.45 3.17 -0.10
C VAL A 87 7.74 3.73 0.52
N GLU A 88 8.13 3.19 1.67
CA GLU A 88 9.17 3.77 2.52
C GLU A 88 10.58 3.63 1.94
N SER A 89 10.80 2.63 1.08
CA SER A 89 12.13 2.29 0.56
C SER A 89 12.21 2.23 -0.96
N GLU A 90 11.14 1.85 -1.67
CA GLU A 90 11.22 1.65 -3.13
C GLU A 90 10.83 2.89 -3.92
N PHE A 91 9.89 3.69 -3.44
CA PHE A 91 9.21 4.68 -4.27
C PHE A 91 10.14 5.81 -4.73
N LEU A 92 10.91 6.39 -3.80
CA LEU A 92 11.81 7.51 -4.15
C LEU A 92 12.97 7.07 -5.06
N PRO A 93 13.70 5.96 -4.80
CA PRO A 93 14.75 5.49 -5.71
C PRO A 93 14.23 5.15 -7.12
N LEU A 94 13.02 4.59 -7.22
CA LEU A 94 12.41 4.29 -8.51
C LEU A 94 11.91 5.55 -9.23
N ASP A 95 11.42 6.54 -8.48
CA ASP A 95 11.03 7.84 -9.03
C ASP A 95 12.24 8.63 -9.55
N ASP A 96 13.37 8.60 -8.83
CA ASP A 96 14.65 9.18 -9.29
C ASP A 96 15.12 8.56 -10.62
N ALA A 97 14.77 7.30 -10.88
CA ALA A 97 15.12 6.58 -12.09
C ALA A 97 14.01 6.58 -13.17
N ARG A 98 12.90 7.31 -12.97
CA ARG A 98 11.70 7.23 -13.81
C ARG A 98 11.97 7.41 -15.30
N GLU A 99 12.73 8.44 -15.68
CA GLU A 99 13.07 8.73 -17.08
C GLU A 99 13.83 7.58 -17.74
N ARG A 100 14.68 6.87 -16.97
CA ARG A 100 15.42 5.69 -17.47
C ARG A 100 14.47 4.54 -17.78
N PHE A 101 13.45 4.31 -16.96
CA PHE A 101 12.39 3.33 -17.26
C PHE A 101 11.57 3.73 -18.49
N GLU A 102 11.21 5.01 -18.61
CA GLU A 102 10.46 5.53 -19.75
C GLU A 102 11.24 5.38 -21.07
N SER A 103 12.57 5.52 -21.04
CA SER A 103 13.44 5.31 -22.21
C SER A 103 13.38 3.89 -22.79
N ILE A 104 12.99 2.90 -21.98
CA ILE A 104 12.76 1.51 -22.41
C ILE A 104 11.27 1.17 -22.54
N ARG A 105 10.39 2.18 -22.52
CA ARG A 105 8.92 2.06 -22.54
C ARG A 105 8.35 1.25 -21.37
N CYS A 106 9.06 1.23 -20.23
CA CYS A 106 8.55 0.68 -18.99
C CYS A 106 7.99 1.81 -18.14
N ARG A 107 6.72 1.72 -17.76
CA ARG A 107 6.10 2.68 -16.83
C ARG A 107 6.34 2.22 -15.40
N VAL A 108 6.47 3.17 -14.48
CA VAL A 108 6.56 2.86 -13.04
C VAL A 108 5.31 3.39 -12.35
N LEU A 109 4.54 2.50 -11.72
CA LEU A 109 3.33 2.88 -10.98
C LEU A 109 3.72 3.55 -9.67
N LEU A 110 3.74 4.87 -9.69
CA LEU A 110 4.12 5.69 -8.56
C LEU A 110 3.15 6.87 -8.46
N PRO A 111 2.73 7.26 -7.24
CA PRO A 111 2.02 8.52 -7.04
C PRO A 111 2.95 9.71 -7.34
N PRO A 112 2.43 10.95 -7.41
CA PRO A 112 3.28 12.12 -7.47
C PRO A 112 4.28 12.13 -6.30
N ARG A 113 5.54 12.51 -6.55
CA ARG A 113 6.61 12.55 -5.53
C ARG A 113 6.18 13.28 -4.26
N THR A 114 5.52 14.42 -4.41
CA THR A 114 5.03 15.22 -3.29
C THR A 114 4.12 14.44 -2.35
N ILE A 115 3.34 13.48 -2.86
CA ILE A 115 2.49 12.62 -2.05
C ILE A 115 3.31 11.57 -1.33
N THR A 116 4.23 10.90 -2.01
CA THR A 116 5.18 9.97 -1.38
C THR A 116 5.91 10.63 -0.20
N GLU A 117 6.43 11.84 -0.40
CA GLU A 117 7.18 12.58 0.64
C GLU A 117 6.29 13.06 1.80
N ARG A 118 5.06 13.52 1.49
CA ARG A 118 4.11 13.96 2.52
C ARG A 118 3.61 12.79 3.37
N THR A 119 3.25 11.67 2.74
CA THR A 119 2.68 10.53 3.46
C THR A 119 3.73 9.61 4.08
N GLY A 120 4.95 9.58 3.53
CA GLY A 120 6.04 8.75 4.04
C GLY A 120 6.66 9.25 5.34
N ASP A 121 6.37 10.50 5.75
CA ASP A 121 6.82 11.10 6.99
C ASP A 121 5.61 11.53 7.83
N LYS A 122 5.43 10.89 9.00
CA LYS A 122 4.25 11.10 9.86
C LYS A 122 4.10 12.55 10.34
N LEU A 123 5.19 13.30 10.48
CA LEU A 123 5.12 14.72 10.86
C LEU A 123 4.66 15.58 9.68
N ASN A 124 5.18 15.30 8.48
CA ASN A 124 4.73 15.99 7.28
C ASN A 124 3.27 15.66 6.96
N PHE A 125 2.85 14.41 7.16
CA PHE A 125 1.47 14.00 6.99
C PHE A 125 0.53 14.72 7.95
N ALA A 126 0.89 14.83 9.23
CA ALA A 126 0.08 15.57 10.19
C ALA A 126 -0.08 17.05 9.81
N ARG A 127 1.02 17.73 9.45
CA ARG A 127 0.99 19.12 8.94
C ARG A 127 0.13 19.24 7.69
N TYR A 128 0.23 18.26 6.81
CA TYR A 128 -0.55 18.24 5.60
C TYR A 128 -2.06 18.10 5.87
N LEU A 129 -2.45 17.29 6.85
CA LEU A 129 -3.86 17.23 7.31
C LEU A 129 -4.32 18.58 7.86
N ASP A 130 -3.48 19.25 8.67
CA ASP A 130 -3.78 20.60 9.18
C ASP A 130 -3.99 21.62 8.04
N ASP A 131 -3.12 21.60 7.02
CA ASP A 131 -3.22 22.47 5.84
C ASP A 131 -4.52 22.24 5.03
N LEU A 132 -5.01 20.99 5.00
CA LEU A 132 -6.29 20.65 4.37
C LEU A 132 -7.52 20.95 5.24
N GLY A 133 -7.33 21.29 6.52
CA GLY A 133 -8.42 21.36 7.49
C GLY A 133 -9.03 19.98 7.80
N VAL A 134 -8.30 18.90 7.56
CA VAL A 134 -8.73 17.53 7.83
C VAL A 134 -8.30 17.15 9.25
N PRO A 135 -9.21 16.71 10.13
CA PRO A 135 -8.84 16.27 11.47
C PRO A 135 -7.81 15.13 11.44
N GLY A 136 -6.70 15.33 12.16
CA GLY A 136 -5.70 14.31 12.46
C GLY A 136 -5.30 14.36 13.94
N PRO A 137 -4.63 13.33 14.47
CA PRO A 137 -4.11 13.37 15.83
C PRO A 137 -3.03 14.46 15.96
N PRO A 138 -3.10 15.34 16.98
CA PRO A 138 -2.04 16.32 17.23
C PRO A 138 -0.67 15.65 17.27
N THR A 139 0.24 16.13 16.44
CA THR A 139 1.54 15.49 16.23
C THR A 139 2.65 16.54 16.22
N THR A 140 3.73 16.28 16.96
CA THR A 140 4.93 17.13 16.98
C THR A 140 6.20 16.28 16.89
N ALA A 141 7.29 16.89 16.46
CA ALA A 141 8.61 16.30 16.66
C ALA A 141 8.90 16.18 18.17
N TYR A 142 9.48 15.06 18.57
CA TYR A 142 9.97 14.89 19.94
C TYR A 142 11.15 15.84 20.19
N SER A 143 11.17 16.46 21.38
CA SER A 143 12.36 17.16 21.88
C SER A 143 12.49 16.96 23.40
N PRO A 144 13.71 16.91 23.95
CA PRO A 144 13.91 16.71 25.39
C PRO A 144 13.25 17.77 26.28
N GLY A 145 13.07 19.00 25.77
CA GLY A 145 12.43 20.11 26.49
C GLY A 145 10.93 20.27 26.21
N MET A 146 10.29 19.32 25.52
CA MET A 146 8.88 19.44 25.17
C MET A 146 7.96 19.32 26.38
N SER A 147 6.77 19.91 26.27
CA SER A 147 5.65 19.63 27.16
C SER A 147 4.56 18.87 26.40
N VAL A 148 3.86 17.98 27.09
CA VAL A 148 2.73 17.21 26.56
C VAL A 148 1.50 17.54 27.39
N LYS A 149 0.44 18.03 26.74
CA LYS A 149 -0.77 18.49 27.42
C LYS A 149 -1.69 17.36 27.84
N ARG A 150 -1.74 16.27 27.05
CA ARG A 150 -2.66 15.14 27.24
C ARG A 150 -1.94 13.82 27.00
N PHE A 151 -2.15 12.88 27.91
CA PHE A 151 -1.73 11.48 27.79
C PHE A 151 -2.96 10.58 27.69
N PRO A 152 -2.84 9.37 27.09
CA PRO A 152 -1.63 8.79 26.52
C PRO A 152 -1.24 9.43 25.18
N VAL A 153 0.05 9.31 24.84
CA VAL A 153 0.57 9.64 23.51
C VAL A 153 1.31 8.43 22.93
N TYR A 154 1.53 8.44 21.64
CA TYR A 154 2.37 7.47 20.94
C TYR A 154 3.68 8.12 20.53
N LEU A 155 4.79 7.52 20.93
CA LEU A 155 6.12 7.81 20.43
C LEU A 155 6.39 6.94 19.21
N LYS A 156 6.64 7.56 18.05
CA LYS A 156 6.82 6.83 16.78
C LYS A 156 8.04 7.36 16.01
N PRO A 157 8.75 6.52 15.24
CA PRO A 157 9.67 7.01 14.22
C PRO A 157 8.90 7.83 13.17
N ARG A 158 9.51 8.91 12.68
CA ARG A 158 8.94 9.76 11.61
C ARG A 158 8.59 8.94 10.38
N ARG A 159 9.49 8.05 9.96
CA ARG A 159 9.33 7.16 8.80
C ARG A 159 9.28 5.70 9.23
N GLY A 160 8.62 4.86 8.45
CA GLY A 160 8.51 3.42 8.71
C GLY A 160 7.06 2.94 8.84
N SER A 161 6.89 1.63 8.85
CA SER A 161 5.60 0.94 8.70
C SER A 161 5.40 -0.18 9.72
N GLY A 162 4.20 -0.78 9.74
CA GLY A 162 3.90 -1.96 10.55
C GLY A 162 3.98 -1.74 12.07
N SER A 163 3.82 -0.49 12.52
CA SER A 163 3.98 -0.09 13.92
C SER A 163 5.36 -0.37 14.53
N VAL A 164 6.38 -0.67 13.72
CA VAL A 164 7.74 -0.90 14.20
C VAL A 164 8.28 0.35 14.90
N GLY A 165 8.78 0.18 16.12
CA GLY A 165 9.26 1.28 16.96
C GLY A 165 8.16 2.17 17.54
N THR A 166 6.88 1.82 17.43
CA THR A 166 5.79 2.59 18.07
C THR A 166 5.62 2.18 19.53
N THR A 167 5.59 3.15 20.43
CA THR A 167 5.40 2.94 21.88
C THR A 167 4.27 3.83 22.40
N ARG A 168 3.26 3.25 23.06
CA ARG A 168 2.27 4.03 23.84
C ARG A 168 2.92 4.44 25.16
N VAL A 169 2.85 5.71 25.50
CA VAL A 169 3.42 6.27 26.73
C VAL A 169 2.35 7.07 27.47
N ASP A 170 2.31 6.92 28.79
CA ASP A 170 1.25 7.46 29.65
C ASP A 170 1.74 8.63 30.55
N SER A 171 3.03 8.96 30.50
CA SER A 171 3.60 10.10 31.24
C SER A 171 4.83 10.71 30.56
N LEU A 172 5.16 11.96 30.93
CA LEU A 172 6.32 12.67 30.40
C LEU A 172 7.65 11.97 30.73
N ALA A 173 7.78 11.41 31.94
CA ALA A 173 8.95 10.64 32.34
C ALA A 173 9.14 9.39 31.45
N SER A 174 8.08 8.59 31.27
CA SER A 174 8.12 7.40 30.40
C SER A 174 8.37 7.74 28.93
N LEU A 175 7.93 8.92 28.47
CA LEU A 175 8.20 9.41 27.13
C LEU A 175 9.70 9.65 26.91
N HIS A 176 10.36 10.34 27.85
CA HIS A 176 11.81 10.61 27.76
C HIS A 176 12.64 9.33 27.84
N GLU A 177 12.25 8.40 28.71
CA GLU A 177 12.86 7.07 28.80
C GLU A 177 12.73 6.31 27.48
N ALA A 178 11.52 6.22 26.93
CA ALA A 178 11.24 5.52 25.68
C ALA A 178 11.91 6.15 24.45
N ALA A 179 12.27 7.43 24.53
CA ALA A 179 12.98 8.17 23.49
C ALA A 179 14.51 8.08 23.62
N HIS A 180 15.04 7.55 24.73
CA HIS A 180 16.47 7.49 24.95
C HIS A 180 17.18 6.66 23.86
N GLY A 181 18.29 7.21 23.33
CA GLY A 181 19.08 6.56 22.28
C GLY A 181 18.42 6.48 20.90
N ARG A 182 17.27 7.13 20.71
CA ARG A 182 16.51 7.13 19.44
C ARG A 182 16.49 8.52 18.83
N SER A 183 16.56 8.58 17.50
CA SER A 183 16.46 9.82 16.72
C SER A 183 15.19 9.85 15.88
N ASP A 184 14.87 11.02 15.32
CA ASP A 184 13.80 11.21 14.33
C ASP A 184 12.44 10.68 14.79
N LEU A 185 12.05 11.08 16.00
CA LEU A 185 10.81 10.68 16.64
C LEU A 185 9.73 11.76 16.57
N ILE A 186 8.49 11.31 16.53
CA ILE A 186 7.30 12.13 16.75
C ILE A 186 6.59 11.70 18.03
N VAL A 187 5.91 12.66 18.64
CA VAL A 187 4.93 12.44 19.69
C VAL A 187 3.56 12.78 19.12
N GLN A 188 2.65 11.81 19.16
CA GLN A 188 1.31 11.93 18.60
C GLN A 188 0.27 11.61 19.67
N GLU A 189 -0.70 12.50 19.90
CA GLU A 189 -1.77 12.23 20.86
C GLU A 189 -2.55 10.97 20.48
N ALA A 190 -2.91 10.16 21.47
CA ALA A 190 -3.82 9.06 21.23
C ALA A 190 -5.21 9.60 20.90
N VAL A 191 -5.84 9.01 19.88
CA VAL A 191 -7.20 9.34 19.47
C VAL A 191 -8.10 8.16 19.75
N ASP A 192 -9.23 8.42 20.42
CA ASP A 192 -10.24 7.42 20.69
C ASP A 192 -11.15 7.22 19.47
N GLY A 193 -11.80 6.07 19.43
CA GLY A 193 -12.80 5.73 18.43
C GLY A 193 -12.61 4.33 17.89
N THR A 194 -13.47 3.98 16.94
CA THR A 194 -13.36 2.73 16.19
C THR A 194 -12.42 2.94 15.01
N GLU A 195 -11.39 2.11 14.89
CA GLU A 195 -10.47 2.14 13.74
C GLU A 195 -11.22 1.77 12.46
N PHE A 196 -11.05 2.58 11.42
CA PHE A 196 -11.47 2.25 10.07
C PHE A 196 -10.28 2.23 9.12
N THR A 197 -10.37 1.37 8.11
CA THR A 197 -9.48 1.42 6.95
C THR A 197 -10.31 1.44 5.69
N VAL A 198 -9.93 2.26 4.72
CA VAL A 198 -10.61 2.36 3.43
C VAL A 198 -9.57 2.20 2.33
N ASP A 199 -9.74 1.16 1.51
CA ASP A 199 -8.96 1.03 0.28
C ASP A 199 -9.61 1.93 -0.79
N CYS A 200 -8.83 2.81 -1.43
CA CYS A 200 -9.32 3.80 -2.39
C CYS A 200 -8.58 3.72 -3.72
N PHE A 201 -9.23 4.18 -4.78
CA PHE A 201 -8.62 4.31 -6.10
C PHE A 201 -8.95 5.67 -6.72
N ALA A 202 -7.91 6.46 -6.99
CA ALA A 202 -8.02 7.72 -7.72
C ALA A 202 -7.63 7.51 -9.18
N ALA A 203 -8.58 7.68 -10.11
CA ALA A 203 -8.30 7.55 -11.54
C ALA A 203 -7.42 8.71 -12.02
N GLU A 204 -7.69 9.90 -11.49
CA GLU A 204 -6.97 11.15 -11.76
C GLU A 204 -6.90 11.96 -10.46
N PRO A 205 -5.96 12.93 -10.34
CA PRO A 205 -5.96 13.89 -9.25
C PRO A 205 -7.35 14.53 -9.08
N GLY A 206 -7.90 14.50 -7.87
CA GLY A 206 -9.24 15.00 -7.57
C GLY A 206 -10.40 14.06 -7.94
N ARG A 207 -10.16 12.99 -8.71
CA ARG A 207 -11.20 12.05 -9.16
C ARG A 207 -11.03 10.66 -8.53
N VAL A 208 -11.64 10.49 -7.36
CA VAL A 208 -11.71 9.21 -6.66
C VAL A 208 -12.91 8.40 -7.15
N VAL A 209 -12.64 7.24 -7.76
CA VAL A 209 -13.65 6.38 -8.39
C VAL A 209 -14.06 5.20 -7.50
N ALA A 210 -13.33 4.92 -6.42
CA ALA A 210 -13.69 3.87 -5.48
C ALA A 210 -13.18 4.19 -4.08
N ALA A 211 -13.98 3.87 -3.07
CA ALA A 211 -13.63 3.87 -1.65
C ALA A 211 -14.34 2.69 -0.99
N VAL A 212 -13.57 1.74 -0.45
CA VAL A 212 -14.06 0.47 0.08
C VAL A 212 -13.67 0.37 1.56
N PRO A 213 -14.57 0.71 2.48
CA PRO A 213 -14.35 0.54 3.91
C PRO A 213 -14.27 -0.93 4.29
N ARG A 214 -13.36 -1.21 5.22
CA ARG A 214 -13.15 -2.55 5.75
C ARG A 214 -12.74 -2.55 7.21
N GLU A 215 -13.21 -3.57 7.90
CA GLU A 215 -12.81 -3.90 9.26
C GLU A 215 -11.65 -4.90 9.23
N ARG A 216 -10.70 -4.74 10.14
CA ARG A 216 -9.57 -5.66 10.35
C ARG A 216 -9.88 -6.62 11.51
N ILE A 217 -10.77 -7.59 11.26
CA ILE A 217 -11.24 -8.54 12.29
C ILE A 217 -10.08 -9.25 13.00
N ALA A 218 -9.02 -9.62 12.25
CA ALA A 218 -7.82 -10.21 12.85
C ALA A 218 -6.56 -9.83 12.07
N ILE A 219 -5.52 -9.47 12.82
CA ILE A 219 -4.20 -9.09 12.30
C ILE A 219 -3.17 -10.08 12.84
N LYS A 220 -2.26 -10.55 11.97
CA LYS A 220 -1.09 -11.34 12.35
C LYS A 220 0.14 -10.75 11.69
N ALA A 221 1.17 -10.45 12.47
CA ALA A 221 2.41 -9.82 11.99
C ALA A 221 2.16 -8.59 11.07
N GLY A 222 1.23 -7.72 11.48
CA GLY A 222 0.86 -6.51 10.70
C GLY A 222 -0.08 -6.75 9.52
N VAL A 223 -0.32 -8.00 9.12
CA VAL A 223 -1.18 -8.36 7.98
C VAL A 223 -2.61 -8.68 8.43
N SER A 224 -3.61 -8.12 7.75
CA SER A 224 -5.02 -8.50 7.94
C SER A 224 -5.26 -9.90 7.41
N VAL A 225 -5.41 -10.87 8.31
CA VAL A 225 -5.71 -12.27 7.97
C VAL A 225 -7.21 -12.56 7.94
N LYS A 226 -8.00 -11.74 8.65
CA LYS A 226 -9.46 -11.71 8.54
C LYS A 226 -9.91 -10.27 8.36
N GLY A 227 -10.89 -10.04 7.50
CA GLY A 227 -11.46 -8.72 7.30
C GLY A 227 -12.84 -8.78 6.69
N ARG A 228 -13.60 -7.71 6.84
CA ARG A 228 -14.99 -7.61 6.37
C ARG A 228 -15.23 -6.25 5.74
N THR A 229 -15.80 -6.21 4.54
CA THR A 229 -16.26 -4.96 3.94
C THR A 229 -17.56 -4.49 4.58
N TYR A 230 -17.78 -3.19 4.62
CA TYR A 230 -19.03 -2.60 5.07
C TYR A 230 -19.34 -1.33 4.29
N HIS A 231 -20.58 -0.85 4.38
CA HIS A 231 -20.94 0.49 3.93
C HIS A 231 -20.92 1.44 5.11
N HIS A 232 -20.31 2.60 4.90
CA HIS A 232 -20.43 3.71 5.84
C HIS A 232 -20.29 5.02 5.06
N PRO A 233 -21.41 5.56 4.54
CA PRO A 233 -21.41 6.68 3.59
C PRO A 233 -20.56 7.87 4.03
N ARG A 234 -20.55 8.17 5.34
CA ARG A 234 -19.74 9.26 5.90
C ARG A 234 -18.23 8.98 5.84
N ILE A 235 -17.77 7.78 6.19
CA ILE A 235 -16.34 7.39 6.11
C ILE A 235 -15.92 7.38 4.63
N GLU A 236 -16.76 6.82 3.76
CA GLU A 236 -16.52 6.81 2.32
C GLU A 236 -16.35 8.22 1.78
N THR A 237 -17.26 9.15 2.12
CA THR A 237 -17.18 10.56 1.70
C THR A 237 -15.92 11.24 2.23
N ILE A 238 -15.68 11.17 3.53
CA ILE A 238 -14.49 11.76 4.17
C ILE A 238 -13.20 11.30 3.49
N VAL A 239 -13.05 9.98 3.31
CA VAL A 239 -11.81 9.46 2.73
C VAL A 239 -11.69 9.85 1.26
N ARG A 240 -12.80 9.86 0.50
CA ARG A 240 -12.77 10.35 -0.89
C ARG A 240 -12.31 11.80 -0.96
N ASP A 241 -12.82 12.67 -0.09
CA ASP A 241 -12.46 14.08 -0.06
C ASP A 241 -10.97 14.28 0.27
N VAL A 242 -10.47 13.55 1.28
CA VAL A 242 -9.04 13.56 1.65
C VAL A 242 -8.15 13.09 0.50
N VAL A 243 -8.52 11.99 -0.17
CA VAL A 243 -7.74 11.45 -1.28
C VAL A 243 -7.83 12.37 -2.51
N ALA A 244 -9.00 12.95 -2.78
CA ALA A 244 -9.18 13.91 -3.87
C ALA A 244 -8.32 15.16 -3.67
N ALA A 245 -8.34 15.74 -2.47
CA ALA A 245 -7.55 16.90 -2.10
C ALA A 245 -6.04 16.64 -2.09
N SER A 246 -5.63 15.37 -1.95
CA SER A 246 -4.23 14.96 -2.08
C SER A 246 -3.68 15.04 -3.49
N GLY A 247 -4.50 15.03 -4.53
CA GLY A 247 -3.98 14.93 -5.89
C GLY A 247 -3.30 13.58 -6.16
N LEU A 248 -3.58 12.56 -5.34
CA LEU A 248 -3.21 11.18 -5.60
C LEU A 248 -3.73 10.75 -6.98
N ARG A 249 -2.92 9.94 -7.67
CA ARG A 249 -3.35 9.13 -8.79
C ARG A 249 -2.92 7.68 -8.53
N GLY A 250 -3.86 6.74 -8.65
CA GLY A 250 -3.67 5.32 -8.36
C GLY A 250 -4.26 4.88 -7.02
N PRO A 251 -3.84 3.71 -6.50
CA PRO A 251 -4.39 3.13 -5.29
C PRO A 251 -3.84 3.79 -4.01
N ALA A 252 -4.67 3.85 -2.98
CA ALA A 252 -4.23 4.13 -1.62
C ALA A 252 -5.02 3.31 -0.60
N ASN A 253 -4.53 3.26 0.62
CA ASN A 253 -5.34 2.90 1.79
C ASN A 253 -5.21 3.99 2.85
N VAL A 254 -6.36 4.40 3.40
CA VAL A 254 -6.45 5.45 4.42
C VAL A 254 -6.97 4.84 5.70
N GLN A 255 -6.31 5.14 6.81
CA GLN A 255 -6.68 4.68 8.15
C GLN A 255 -7.04 5.87 9.03
N GLY A 256 -8.05 5.68 9.88
CA GLY A 256 -8.49 6.70 10.81
C GLY A 256 -9.30 6.13 11.97
N MET A 257 -9.74 7.01 12.85
CA MET A 257 -10.63 6.69 13.97
C MET A 257 -11.93 7.44 13.80
N LEU A 258 -13.05 6.77 14.07
CA LEU A 258 -14.38 7.38 14.14
C LEU A 258 -14.90 7.32 15.59
N ARG A 259 -15.24 8.46 16.16
CA ARG A 259 -15.85 8.57 17.50
C ARG A 259 -17.37 8.38 17.41
N GLU A 260 -18.01 8.09 18.54
CA GLU A 260 -19.47 7.88 18.63
C GLU A 260 -20.28 9.14 18.28
N ASP A 261 -19.75 10.33 18.57
CA ASP A 261 -20.32 11.62 18.14
C ASP A 261 -20.17 11.87 16.61
N GLY A 262 -19.52 10.94 15.93
CA GLY A 262 -19.26 10.94 14.50
C GLY A 262 -18.10 11.83 14.07
N SER A 263 -17.42 12.52 14.98
CA SER A 263 -16.13 13.14 14.66
C SER A 263 -15.09 12.08 14.29
N PHE A 264 -14.12 12.44 13.47
CA PHE A 264 -13.11 11.50 12.97
C PHE A 264 -11.71 12.08 13.07
N SER A 265 -10.71 11.23 12.89
CA SER A 265 -9.33 11.64 12.67
C SER A 265 -8.65 10.70 11.68
N ILE A 266 -8.00 11.25 10.67
CA ILE A 266 -7.14 10.49 9.76
C ILE A 266 -5.78 10.29 10.44
N ILE A 267 -5.31 9.04 10.48
CA ILE A 267 -4.06 8.67 11.14
C ILE A 267 -2.94 8.41 10.12
N GLU A 268 -3.28 7.76 9.01
CA GLU A 268 -2.30 7.32 8.01
C GLU A 268 -2.95 7.27 6.63
N MET A 269 -2.16 7.60 5.60
CA MET A 269 -2.48 7.35 4.21
C MET A 269 -1.28 6.68 3.55
N ASN A 270 -1.49 5.54 2.92
CA ASN A 270 -0.44 4.81 2.21
C ASN A 270 -0.78 4.81 0.71
N PRO A 271 -0.04 5.52 -0.16
CA PRO A 271 -0.35 5.66 -1.58
C PRO A 271 0.08 4.44 -2.40
N ARG A 272 -0.40 3.25 -2.01
CA ARG A 272 -0.11 1.97 -2.62
C ARG A 272 -1.29 1.00 -2.49
N PHE A 273 -1.19 -0.12 -3.21
CA PHE A 273 -2.06 -1.27 -2.95
C PHE A 273 -1.96 -1.76 -1.50
N SER A 274 -3.11 -2.18 -0.98
CA SER A 274 -3.28 -2.68 0.37
C SER A 274 -3.09 -4.20 0.42
N GLY A 275 -2.62 -4.74 1.55
CA GLY A 275 -2.56 -6.20 1.75
C GLY A 275 -3.94 -6.87 1.74
N THR A 276 -5.01 -6.08 1.75
CA THR A 276 -6.41 -6.49 1.63
C THR A 276 -6.98 -6.33 0.23
N LEU A 277 -6.16 -6.07 -0.79
CA LEU A 277 -6.62 -5.97 -2.19
C LEU A 277 -7.51 -7.15 -2.58
N ALA A 278 -7.19 -8.37 -2.13
CA ALA A 278 -8.01 -9.55 -2.35
C ALA A 278 -9.46 -9.40 -1.81
N LEU A 279 -9.64 -8.77 -0.65
CA LEU A 279 -10.97 -8.48 -0.08
C LEU A 279 -11.70 -7.43 -0.92
N THR A 280 -11.00 -6.38 -1.34
CA THR A 280 -11.56 -5.29 -2.18
C THR A 280 -12.00 -5.82 -3.56
N THR A 281 -11.17 -6.64 -4.19
CA THR A 281 -11.53 -7.34 -5.43
C THR A 281 -12.72 -8.29 -5.22
N ALA A 282 -12.70 -9.09 -4.15
CA ALA A 282 -13.84 -9.97 -3.83
C ALA A 282 -15.13 -9.19 -3.53
N ALA A 283 -15.03 -7.96 -3.03
CA ALA A 283 -16.19 -7.07 -2.86
C ALA A 283 -16.73 -6.50 -4.18
N GLY A 284 -16.11 -6.81 -5.32
CA GLY A 284 -16.58 -6.46 -6.65
C GLY A 284 -15.86 -5.27 -7.29
N ILE A 285 -14.78 -4.76 -6.68
CA ILE A 285 -13.99 -3.67 -7.27
C ILE A 285 -12.53 -4.11 -7.42
N ASN A 286 -12.14 -4.48 -8.65
CA ASN A 286 -10.79 -4.93 -8.95
C ASN A 286 -9.87 -3.72 -9.22
N PHE A 287 -9.12 -3.26 -8.21
CA PHE A 287 -8.20 -2.12 -8.39
C PHE A 287 -7.04 -2.41 -9.37
N ALA A 288 -6.68 -3.69 -9.59
CA ALA A 288 -5.69 -4.03 -10.60
C ALA A 288 -6.24 -3.76 -12.01
N SER A 289 -7.52 -4.07 -12.24
CA SER A 289 -8.25 -3.74 -13.46
C SER A 289 -8.33 -2.23 -13.69
N LEU A 290 -8.72 -1.47 -12.65
CA LEU A 290 -8.77 0.01 -12.70
C LEU A 290 -7.40 0.64 -12.98
N MET A 291 -6.32 0.05 -12.45
CA MET A 291 -4.95 0.47 -12.73
C MET A 291 -4.62 0.31 -14.21
N ILE A 292 -4.97 -0.82 -14.83
CA ILE A 292 -4.75 -1.01 -16.28
C ILE A 292 -5.57 0.01 -17.07
N ASP A 293 -6.85 0.21 -16.76
CA ASP A 293 -7.70 1.20 -17.43
C ASP A 293 -7.11 2.62 -17.32
N MET A 294 -6.68 3.00 -16.12
CA MET A 294 -6.09 4.30 -15.82
C MET A 294 -4.80 4.54 -16.61
N LEU A 295 -3.98 3.51 -16.75
CA LEU A 295 -2.71 3.59 -17.46
C LEU A 295 -2.96 3.59 -18.98
N GLU A 296 -3.88 2.79 -19.50
CA GLU A 296 -4.24 2.72 -20.92
C GLU A 296 -5.14 3.89 -21.38
N GLY A 297 -5.48 4.83 -20.50
CA GLY A 297 -6.30 6.01 -20.83
C GLY A 297 -7.76 5.66 -21.15
N ARG A 298 -8.27 4.55 -20.62
CA ARG A 298 -9.66 4.15 -20.77
C ARG A 298 -10.54 4.93 -19.80
N ASP A 299 -11.80 5.11 -20.17
CA ASP A 299 -12.78 5.66 -19.24
C ASP A 299 -13.04 4.67 -18.10
N ILE A 300 -13.13 5.20 -16.88
CA ILE A 300 -13.32 4.43 -15.65
C ILE A 300 -14.63 4.88 -15.03
N ALA A 301 -15.56 3.96 -14.81
CA ALA A 301 -16.81 4.26 -14.14
C ALA A 301 -16.59 4.69 -12.68
N ASP A 302 -17.51 5.47 -12.12
CA ASP A 302 -17.54 5.71 -10.67
C ASP A 302 -18.15 4.49 -9.95
N PHE A 303 -17.35 3.82 -9.13
CA PHE A 303 -17.71 2.66 -8.31
C PHE A 303 -18.07 3.03 -6.87
N SER A 304 -18.28 4.31 -6.58
CA SER A 304 -18.64 4.75 -5.23
C SER A 304 -19.92 4.11 -4.73
N GLY A 305 -19.84 3.52 -3.54
CA GLY A 305 -20.94 2.74 -2.94
C GLY A 305 -21.32 1.46 -3.70
N ARG A 306 -20.56 1.04 -4.74
CA ARG A 306 -20.87 -0.15 -5.54
C ARG A 306 -20.22 -1.44 -5.04
N HIS A 307 -19.33 -1.36 -4.04
CA HIS A 307 -18.78 -2.56 -3.43
C HIS A 307 -19.86 -3.32 -2.65
N ARG A 308 -19.73 -4.64 -2.60
CA ARG A 308 -20.57 -5.48 -1.75
C ARG A 308 -20.12 -5.35 -0.30
N ALA A 309 -21.01 -4.90 0.58
CA ALA A 309 -20.81 -4.98 2.03
C ALA A 309 -21.01 -6.41 2.56
N GLY A 310 -20.41 -6.71 3.71
CA GLY A 310 -20.53 -8.00 4.38
C GLY A 310 -19.66 -9.12 3.80
N VAL A 311 -18.84 -8.85 2.77
CA VAL A 311 -17.89 -9.84 2.25
C VAL A 311 -16.81 -10.05 3.31
N VAL A 312 -16.63 -11.30 3.74
CA VAL A 312 -15.63 -11.68 4.74
C VAL A 312 -14.50 -12.43 4.07
N MET A 313 -13.28 -11.90 4.17
CA MET A 313 -12.06 -12.60 3.78
C MET A 313 -11.48 -13.34 4.98
N MET A 314 -11.10 -14.60 4.77
CA MET A 314 -10.32 -15.40 5.71
C MET A 314 -9.14 -16.00 4.96
N ARG A 315 -7.91 -15.64 5.36
CA ARG A 315 -6.69 -16.18 4.78
C ARG A 315 -6.31 -17.49 5.46
N TYR A 316 -5.85 -18.44 4.67
CA TYR A 316 -5.20 -19.67 5.11
C TYR A 316 -3.81 -19.76 4.45
N TRP A 317 -2.96 -20.65 4.97
CA TRP A 317 -1.62 -20.90 4.42
C TRP A 317 -1.67 -22.04 3.42
N SER A 318 -0.89 -21.91 2.35
CA SER A 318 -0.65 -22.96 1.37
C SER A 318 0.84 -22.99 1.09
N GLU A 319 1.35 -24.18 0.82
CA GLU A 319 2.77 -24.42 0.64
C GLU A 319 3.19 -24.27 -0.82
N VAL A 320 4.48 -24.00 -1.01
CA VAL A 320 5.20 -24.13 -2.27
C VAL A 320 6.41 -25.00 -1.99
N PHE A 321 6.68 -25.95 -2.88
CA PHE A 321 7.80 -26.86 -2.77
C PHE A 321 8.77 -26.61 -3.92
N GLU A 322 10.06 -26.63 -3.62
CA GLU A 322 11.16 -26.62 -4.58
C GLU A 322 11.85 -27.99 -4.51
N GLU A 323 11.88 -28.70 -5.63
CA GLU A 323 12.61 -29.95 -5.75
C GLU A 323 14.11 -29.68 -5.98
N SER A 324 14.97 -30.69 -5.80
CA SER A 324 16.43 -30.53 -5.90
C SER A 324 16.93 -30.09 -7.28
N ASP A 325 16.12 -30.25 -8.33
CA ASP A 325 16.39 -29.81 -9.70
C ASP A 325 15.88 -28.38 -9.99
N GLY A 326 15.31 -27.70 -8.98
CA GLY A 326 14.76 -26.36 -9.06
C GLY A 326 13.30 -26.30 -9.56
N ALA A 327 12.67 -27.45 -9.83
CA ALA A 327 11.26 -27.49 -10.19
C ALA A 327 10.39 -27.03 -9.01
N MET A 328 9.49 -26.09 -9.29
CA MET A 328 8.57 -25.54 -8.29
C MET A 328 7.19 -26.17 -8.46
N ARG A 329 6.54 -26.52 -7.35
CA ARG A 329 5.14 -26.95 -7.35
C ARG A 329 4.35 -26.30 -6.21
N LEU A 330 3.10 -25.98 -6.50
CA LEU A 330 2.14 -25.59 -5.47
C LEU A 330 1.82 -26.79 -4.58
N GLY A 331 1.47 -26.51 -3.33
CA GLY A 331 0.97 -27.52 -2.40
C GLY A 331 -0.37 -28.10 -2.83
N THR A 332 -0.85 -29.06 -2.04
CA THR A 332 -2.07 -29.81 -2.33
C THR A 332 -3.27 -28.86 -2.40
N GLN A 333 -3.99 -28.86 -3.53
CA GLN A 333 -5.27 -28.17 -3.63
C GLN A 333 -6.28 -28.86 -2.70
N LEU A 334 -6.81 -28.10 -1.73
CA LEU A 334 -7.67 -28.66 -0.70
C LEU A 334 -9.00 -29.17 -1.29
N ARG A 335 -9.69 -28.37 -2.11
CA ARG A 335 -10.88 -28.70 -2.94
C ARG A 335 -11.06 -27.63 -4.04
N ASN A 336 -11.67 -28.01 -5.17
CA ASN A 336 -12.19 -27.05 -6.15
C ASN A 336 -13.54 -26.54 -5.64
N LEU A 337 -13.57 -25.36 -5.03
CA LEU A 337 -14.80 -24.66 -4.60
C LEU A 337 -15.05 -23.44 -5.47
#